data_AF-A0A9E5QZH0-F1
#
_entry.id   AF-A0A9E5QZH0-F1
#
_cell.length_a   1.000
_cell.length_b   1.000
_cell.length_c   1.000
_cell.angle_alpha   90.00
_cell.angle_beta   90.00
_cell.angle_gamma   90.00
#
_symmetry.space_group_name_H-M   'P 1'
#
loop_
_entity.id
_entity.type
_entity.pdbx_description
1 polymer ?
#
loop_
_entity_poly.entity_id
_entity_poly.type
_entity_poly.pdbx_seq_one_letter_code
_entity_poly.pdbx_strand_id
1 'polypeptide(L)' 'MNIWQHCLLSQHQFGGLPQDYEVVHQFLDASKLFSYHLKHRLLLHHLFGVELAVQALGNFYPSQAAKPFWCGM' A
#
# COMPACT_ATOMS: atom_id res chain seq x y z
N MET A 1 -4.52 -10.79 -7.92
CA MET A 1 -4.77 -10.87 -6.48
C MET A 1 -5.67 -9.71 -6.10
N ASN A 2 -6.68 -9.96 -5.28
CA ASN A 2 -7.66 -8.94 -4.89
C ASN A 2 -7.02 -7.97 -3.88
N ILE A 3 -7.42 -6.70 -3.87
CA ILE A 3 -6.92 -5.66 -2.96
C ILE A 3 -7.12 -6.09 -1.50
N TRP A 4 -8.28 -6.69 -1.18
CA TRP A 4 -8.56 -7.19 0.17
C TRP A 4 -7.57 -8.26 0.65
N GLN A 5 -7.13 -9.14 -0.26
CA GLN A 5 -6.14 -10.17 0.08
C GLN A 5 -4.77 -9.54 0.37
N HIS A 6 -4.39 -8.49 -0.37
CA HIS A 6 -3.18 -7.72 -0.07
C HIS A 6 -3.28 -7.01 1.29
N CYS A 7 -4.45 -6.45 1.61
CA CYS A 7 -4.69 -5.80 2.91
C CYS A 7 -4.54 -6.77 4.09
N LEU A 8 -5.07 -7.99 3.98
CA LEU A 8 -4.91 -9.03 5.00
C LEU A 8 -3.45 -9.46 5.17
N LEU A 9 -2.68 -9.57 4.07
CA LEU A 9 -1.25 -9.88 4.13
C LEU A 9 -0.46 -8.75 4.80
N SER A 10 -0.77 -7.51 4.47
CA SER A 10 -0.15 -6.34 5.12
C SER A 10 -0.51 -6.24 6.60
N GLN A 11 -1.76 -6.54 6.97
CA GLN A 11 -2.15 -6.65 8.38
C GLN A 11 -1.30 -7.72 9.09
N HIS A 12 -1.10 -8.88 8.49
CA HIS A 12 -0.30 -9.95 9.09
C HIS A 12 1.17 -9.55 9.27
N GLN A 13 1.73 -8.76 8.36
CA GLN A 13 3.13 -8.32 8.42
C GLN A 13 3.37 -7.10 9.31
N PHE A 14 2.49 -6.10 9.25
CA PHE A 14 2.68 -4.78 9.87
C PHE A 14 1.73 -4.51 11.06
N GLY A 15 0.70 -5.33 11.25
CA GLY A 15 -0.35 -5.12 12.25
C GLY A 15 -1.42 -4.14 11.76
N GLY A 16 -2.26 -3.64 12.66
CA GLY A 16 -3.32 -2.66 12.34
C GLY A 16 -4.59 -3.27 11.74
N LEU A 17 -5.46 -2.40 11.19
CA LEU A 17 -6.71 -2.79 10.55
C LEU A 17 -6.51 -2.99 9.04
N PRO A 18 -7.06 -4.05 8.42
CA PRO A 18 -6.91 -4.29 6.99
C PRO A 18 -7.53 -3.17 6.13
N GLN A 19 -8.59 -2.52 6.63
CA GLN A 19 -9.25 -1.38 5.98
C GLN A 19 -8.29 -0.19 5.83
N ASP A 20 -7.39 0.01 6.78
CA ASP A 20 -6.41 1.09 6.73
C ASP A 20 -5.47 0.88 5.52
N TYR A 21 -5.14 -0.37 5.17
CA TYR A 21 -4.30 -0.67 4.01
C TYR A 21 -5.03 -0.60 2.67
N GLU A 22 -6.37 -0.57 2.65
CA GLU A 22 -7.14 -0.59 1.41
C GLU A 22 -6.85 0.63 0.54
N VAL A 23 -6.85 1.81 1.15
CA VAL A 23 -6.58 3.08 0.47
C VAL A 23 -5.16 3.13 -0.08
N VAL A 24 -4.19 2.62 0.68
CA VAL A 24 -2.78 2.54 0.25
C VAL A 24 -2.63 1.60 -0.94
N HIS A 25 -3.20 0.39 -0.88
CA HIS A 25 -3.11 -0.56 -1.98
C HIS A 25 -3.84 -0.08 -3.23
N GLN A 26 -5.00 0.58 -3.08
CA GLN A 26 -5.70 1.22 -4.20
C GLN A 26 -4.82 2.27 -4.89
N PHE A 27 -4.09 3.08 -4.13
CA PHE A 27 -3.15 4.06 -4.69
C PHE A 27 -1.98 3.40 -5.42
N LEU A 28 -1.31 2.43 -4.79
CA LEU A 28 -0.17 1.72 -5.40
C LEU A 28 -0.61 0.96 -6.68
N ASP A 29 -1.82 0.42 -6.68
CA ASP A 29 -2.42 -0.26 -7.83
C ASP A 29 -3.06 0.69 -8.86
N ALA A 30 -3.15 1.99 -8.62
CA ALA A 30 -3.71 2.95 -9.57
C ALA A 30 -2.97 2.93 -10.92
N SER A 31 -1.68 2.57 -10.90
CA SER A 31 -0.85 2.34 -12.07
C SER A 31 -1.36 1.23 -13.01
N LYS A 32 -2.27 0.35 -12.55
CA LYS A 32 -2.97 -0.63 -13.40
C LYS A 32 -3.84 0.03 -14.48
N LEU A 33 -4.29 1.27 -14.28
CA LEU A 33 -5.02 2.03 -15.30
C LEU A 33 -4.16 2.29 -16.54
N PHE A 34 -2.85 2.44 -16.38
CA PHE A 34 -1.91 2.69 -17.48
C PHE A 34 -1.25 1.41 -17.99
N SER A 35 -0.99 0.44 -17.10
CA SER A 35 -0.35 -0.82 -17.48
C SER A 35 -0.96 -1.98 -16.71
N TYR A 36 -1.86 -2.74 -17.33
CA TYR A 36 -2.52 -3.89 -16.70
C TYR A 36 -1.55 -5.05 -16.34
N HIS A 37 -0.36 -5.10 -16.94
CA HIS A 37 0.64 -6.15 -16.71
C HIS A 37 1.49 -5.92 -15.46
N LEU A 38 2.30 -6.92 -15.06
CA LEU A 38 3.25 -6.88 -13.93
C LEU A 38 4.16 -5.63 -13.90
N LYS A 39 4.31 -4.95 -15.06
CA LYS A 39 5.04 -3.70 -15.20
C LYS A 39 4.50 -2.54 -14.36
N HIS A 40 3.22 -2.56 -13.93
CA HIS A 40 2.71 -1.50 -13.05
C HIS A 40 3.46 -1.43 -11.71
N ARG A 41 4.02 -2.56 -11.26
CA ARG A 41 4.83 -2.61 -10.03
C ARG A 41 6.08 -1.73 -10.12
N LEU A 42 6.62 -1.53 -11.32
CA LEU A 42 7.75 -0.62 -11.54
C LEU A 42 7.36 0.84 -11.29
N LEU A 43 6.08 1.21 -11.42
CA LEU A 43 5.64 2.59 -11.33
C LEU A 43 5.42 3.05 -9.88
N LEU A 44 4.74 2.25 -9.06
CA LEU A 44 4.38 2.67 -7.70
C LEU A 44 4.74 1.67 -6.60
N HIS A 45 5.09 0.42 -6.93
CA HIS A 45 5.43 -0.60 -5.91
C HIS A 45 6.93 -0.61 -5.55
N HIS A 46 7.55 0.56 -5.45
CA HIS A 46 8.92 0.75 -4.98
C HIS A 46 8.93 1.84 -3.90
N LEU A 47 10.02 1.97 -3.12
CA LEU A 47 10.12 2.90 -1.99
C LEU A 47 9.64 4.32 -2.32
N PHE A 48 10.01 4.86 -3.49
CA PHE A 48 9.57 6.20 -3.89
C PHE A 48 8.06 6.27 -4.19
N GLY A 49 7.45 5.21 -4.73
CA GLY A 49 5.99 5.14 -4.89
C GLY A 49 5.24 5.08 -3.56
N VAL A 50 5.83 4.46 -2.53
CA VAL A 50 5.32 4.51 -1.16
C VAL A 50 5.44 5.92 -0.57
N GLU A 51 6.51 6.66 -0.89
CA GLU A 51 6.70 8.05 -0.41
C GLU A 51 5.62 8.95 -1.01
N LEU A 52 5.35 8.76 -2.30
CA LEU A 52 4.26 9.45 -2.98
C LEU A 52 2.90 9.09 -2.37
N ALA A 53 2.68 7.84 -1.97
CA ALA A 53 1.44 7.44 -1.30
C ALA A 53 1.28 8.16 0.05
N VAL A 54 2.35 8.26 0.84
CA VAL A 54 2.35 8.99 2.12
C VAL A 54 2.14 10.49 1.91
N GLN A 55 2.73 11.09 0.87
CA GLN A 55 2.49 12.50 0.55
C GLN A 55 1.07 12.76 0.07
N ALA A 56 0.52 11.87 -0.77
CA ALA A 56 -0.80 12.03 -1.36
C ALA A 56 -1.94 11.77 -0.35
N LEU A 57 -1.79 10.77 0.51
CA LEU A 57 -2.78 10.38 1.52
C LEU A 57 -2.60 11.12 2.86
N GLY A 58 -1.52 11.88 3.01
CA GLY A 58 -1.07 12.43 4.29
C GLY A 58 -0.38 11.38 5.15
N ASN A 59 0.18 11.79 6.30
CA ASN A 59 0.77 10.86 7.26
C ASN A 59 -0.29 9.84 7.72
N PHE A 60 -0.33 8.72 7.03
CA PHE A 60 -1.28 7.67 7.27
C PHE A 60 -0.82 6.93 8.53
N TYR A 61 -1.36 7.36 9.66
CA TYR A 61 -1.19 6.67 10.93
C TYR A 61 -2.32 5.65 11.04
N PRO A 62 -2.05 4.34 10.87
CA PRO A 62 -3.04 3.33 11.16
C PRO A 62 -3.52 3.53 12.60
N SER A 63 -4.84 3.55 12.77
CA SER A 63 -5.52 4.04 13.99
C SER A 63 -5.13 3.29 15.27
N GLN A 64 -4.49 2.12 15.13
CA GLN A 64 -3.95 1.32 16.22
C GLN A 64 -2.59 0.72 15.87
N ALA A 65 -1.55 1.21 16.54
CA ALA A 65 -0.27 0.53 16.82
C ALA A 65 0.36 -0.31 15.68
N ALA A 66 0.13 0.03 14.41
CA ALA A 66 0.77 -0.66 13.32
C ALA A 66 2.18 -0.11 13.12
N LYS A 67 3.10 -1.00 12.76
CA LYS A 67 4.45 -0.61 12.40
C LYS A 67 4.39 0.24 11.13
N PRO A 68 5.25 1.27 10.97
CA PRO A 68 5.31 2.03 9.73
C PRO A 68 5.51 1.06 8.55
N PHE A 69 4.69 1.22 7.51
CA PHE A 69 4.66 0.37 6.30
C PHE A 69 6.05 0.24 5.62
N TRP A 70 6.96 1.15 5.93
CA TRP A 70 8.37 1.21 5.54
C TRP A 70 9.28 0.11 6.11
N CYS A 71 8.85 -0.59 7.16
CA CYS A 71 9.74 -1.47 7.94
C CYS A 71 9.98 -2.86 7.30
N GLY A 72 9.47 -3.14 6.10
CA GLY A 72 9.53 -4.50 5.53
C GLY A 72 9.51 -4.59 4.01
N MET A 73 9.85 -3.52 3.29
CA MET A 73 9.98 -3.54 1.82
C MET A 73 11.44 -3.67 1.39
#